data_AF-A0A7V9G842-F1
#
_entry.id   AF-A0A7V9G842-F1
#
_cell.length_a   1.000
_cell.length_b   1.000
_cell.length_c   1.000
_cell.angle_alpha   90.00
_cell.angle_beta   90.00
_cell.angle_gamma   90.00
#
_symmetry.space_group_name_H-M   'P 1'
#
loop_
_entity.id
_entity.type
_entity.pdbx_description
1 polymer ?
#
loop_
_entity_poly.entity_id
_entity_poly.type
_entity_poly.pdbx_seq_one_letter_code
_entity_poly.pdbx_strand_id
1 'polypeptide(L)'
;APSDAALIKDIELSQACGFNGARLHQKVFEERFLYHADRMGYLCWGEFGDWGWSTLGHTRDQNQFTSTYITQWLEALERDYSHPAIIGWCGMNETAFKVGDSIINHDDTMRGMFLAAKAMDTSRPVIDTSGYSHRVLETDIYDSHTYEQDPTKFRAELAGLAKGKPYIVTYGNISNTPYLGQPYFVSEFGGIWWNPDAKEGEASWGYGNRPKSIEEFYQRFEGLCAVLLDDPNMFGYCYTQLTDVFQEQNGVVRFDRSLKFDMARLRRAQTRRAAIEGAAPAPSPRMAKASKRVKALR
;
A
#
# COMPACT_ATOMS: atom_id res chain seq x y z
N ALA A 1 0.08 -6.22 -19.19
CA ALA A 1 -0.31 -5.48 -20.42
C ALA A 1 0.69 -5.80 -21.52
N PRO A 2 0.26 -6.25 -22.71
CA PRO A 2 1.18 -6.76 -23.74
C PRO A 2 1.83 -5.70 -24.63
N SER A 3 1.44 -4.42 -24.54
CA SER A 3 1.92 -3.34 -25.40
C SER A 3 1.89 -1.98 -24.69
N ASP A 4 2.59 -0.98 -25.24
CA ASP A 4 2.56 0.40 -24.71
C ASP A 4 1.16 0.98 -24.66
N ALA A 5 0.34 0.75 -25.69
CA ALA A 5 -1.06 1.18 -25.70
C ALA A 5 -1.86 0.56 -24.54
N ALA A 6 -1.57 -0.69 -24.18
CA ALA A 6 -2.21 -1.33 -23.03
C ALA A 6 -1.71 -0.78 -21.68
N LEU A 7 -0.42 -0.43 -21.58
CA LEU A 7 0.15 0.21 -20.38
C LEU A 7 -0.46 1.62 -20.18
N ILE A 8 -0.52 2.42 -21.24
CA ILE A 8 -1.16 3.75 -21.24
C ILE A 8 -2.63 3.62 -20.85
N LYS A 9 -3.36 2.68 -21.44
CA LYS A 9 -4.77 2.46 -21.13
C LYS A 9 -5.01 2.13 -19.65
N ASP A 10 -4.13 1.36 -19.02
CA ASP A 10 -4.24 1.08 -17.58
C ASP A 10 -4.09 2.37 -16.75
N ILE A 11 -3.15 3.27 -17.11
CA ILE A 11 -2.99 4.58 -16.45
C ILE A 11 -4.22 5.47 -16.69
N GLU A 12 -4.72 5.53 -17.93
CA GLU A 12 -5.91 6.31 -18.28
C GLU A 12 -7.14 5.86 -17.49
N LEU A 13 -7.35 4.54 -17.34
CA LEU A 13 -8.45 3.98 -16.57
C LEU A 13 -8.31 4.29 -15.07
N SER A 14 -7.10 4.17 -14.52
CA SER A 14 -6.81 4.58 -13.15
C SER A 14 -7.17 6.06 -12.92
N GLN A 15 -6.69 6.94 -13.79
CA GLN A 15 -6.97 8.37 -13.72
C GLN A 15 -8.47 8.65 -13.92
N ALA A 16 -9.16 7.97 -14.83
CA ALA A 16 -10.61 8.09 -15.01
C ALA A 16 -11.39 7.72 -13.74
N CYS A 17 -10.89 6.76 -12.95
CA CYS A 17 -11.46 6.38 -11.65
C CYS A 17 -11.19 7.40 -10.54
N GLY A 18 -10.24 8.32 -10.74
CA GLY A 18 -9.78 9.28 -9.74
C GLY A 18 -8.50 8.89 -9.01
N PHE A 19 -7.87 7.76 -9.36
CA PHE A 19 -6.56 7.41 -8.83
C PHE A 19 -5.49 8.30 -9.45
N ASN A 20 -4.63 8.88 -8.61
CA ASN A 20 -3.50 9.71 -9.04
C ASN A 20 -2.16 8.94 -9.02
N GLY A 21 -2.17 7.70 -8.56
CA GLY A 21 -1.02 6.81 -8.58
C GLY A 21 -1.40 5.36 -8.33
N ALA A 22 -0.39 4.49 -8.32
CA ALA A 22 -0.51 3.07 -8.04
C ALA A 22 0.64 2.56 -7.16
N ARG A 23 0.30 1.64 -6.26
CA ARG A 23 1.24 0.70 -5.68
C ARG A 23 1.17 -0.55 -6.55
N LEU A 24 2.18 -0.76 -7.39
CA LEU A 24 2.13 -1.78 -8.44
C LEU A 24 2.62 -3.13 -7.94
N HIS A 25 1.78 -3.62 -7.05
CA HIS A 25 2.04 -4.68 -6.12
C HIS A 25 1.86 -6.08 -6.76
N GLN A 26 2.65 -7.12 -6.48
CA GLN A 26 3.85 -7.20 -5.61
C GLN A 26 5.05 -7.59 -6.48
N LYS A 27 5.52 -6.68 -7.34
CA LYS A 27 6.59 -6.96 -8.30
C LYS A 27 7.40 -5.72 -8.65
N VAL A 28 8.65 -5.94 -9.03
CA VAL A 28 9.45 -4.96 -9.78
C VAL A 28 8.76 -4.75 -11.13
N PHE A 29 8.35 -3.52 -11.43
CA PHE A 29 7.55 -3.26 -12.61
C PHE A 29 8.40 -3.18 -13.88
N GLU A 30 7.74 -3.25 -15.03
CA GLU A 30 8.41 -3.05 -16.31
C GLU A 30 8.67 -1.56 -16.57
N GLU A 31 9.89 -1.22 -16.97
CA GLU A 31 10.37 0.16 -17.19
C GLU A 31 9.48 0.97 -18.12
N ARG A 32 8.85 0.31 -19.13
CA ARG A 32 7.92 0.96 -20.05
C ARG A 32 6.73 1.60 -19.34
N PHE A 33 6.20 0.96 -18.30
CA PHE A 33 5.10 1.56 -17.52
C PHE A 33 5.58 2.79 -16.77
N LEU A 34 6.75 2.72 -16.13
CA LEU A 34 7.32 3.84 -15.39
C LEU A 34 7.59 5.03 -16.32
N TYR A 35 8.10 4.78 -17.52
CA TYR A 35 8.24 5.80 -18.57
C TYR A 35 6.90 6.48 -18.92
N HIS A 36 5.82 5.72 -19.08
CA HIS A 36 4.51 6.30 -19.36
C HIS A 36 3.94 7.04 -18.14
N ALA A 37 4.15 6.51 -16.93
CA ALA A 37 3.73 7.14 -15.68
C ALA A 37 4.41 8.50 -15.49
N ASP A 38 5.72 8.60 -15.76
CA ASP A 38 6.48 9.87 -15.75
C ASP A 38 5.83 10.90 -16.68
N ARG A 39 5.54 10.49 -17.92
CA ARG A 39 4.97 11.37 -18.94
C ARG A 39 3.55 11.82 -18.64
N MET A 40 2.78 10.99 -17.94
CA MET A 40 1.37 11.21 -17.67
C MET A 40 1.12 11.83 -16.28
N GLY A 41 2.17 12.04 -15.48
CA GLY A 41 2.05 12.56 -14.12
C GLY A 41 1.31 11.61 -13.19
N TYR A 42 1.61 10.30 -13.27
CA TYR A 42 0.98 9.26 -12.47
C TYR A 42 1.97 8.72 -11.43
N LEU A 43 1.62 8.81 -10.14
CA LEU A 43 2.54 8.47 -9.06
C LEU A 43 2.69 6.95 -8.92
N CYS A 44 3.88 6.47 -8.57
CA CYS A 44 4.17 5.06 -8.38
C CYS A 44 4.92 4.83 -7.06
N TRP A 45 4.63 3.71 -6.41
CA TRP A 45 5.52 3.16 -5.39
C TRP A 45 6.45 2.12 -6.03
N GLY A 46 7.76 2.28 -5.86
CA GLY A 46 8.73 1.31 -6.35
C GLY A 46 8.83 0.13 -5.39
N GLU A 47 8.67 -1.09 -5.88
CA GLU A 47 8.51 -2.27 -5.04
C GLU A 47 9.43 -3.42 -5.44
N PHE A 48 9.80 -4.23 -4.45
CA PHE A 48 10.40 -5.53 -4.68
C PHE A 48 9.34 -6.61 -4.97
N GLY A 49 9.77 -7.71 -5.60
CA GLY A 49 8.91 -8.87 -5.83
C GLY A 49 8.83 -9.77 -4.60
N ASP A 50 7.86 -9.53 -3.72
CA ASP A 50 7.55 -10.41 -2.59
C ASP A 50 6.03 -10.51 -2.40
N TRP A 51 5.44 -11.72 -2.45
CA TRP A 51 4.00 -11.98 -2.25
C TRP A 51 3.62 -12.50 -0.85
N GLY A 52 4.45 -12.29 0.17
CA GLY A 52 4.25 -12.97 1.45
C GLY A 52 4.28 -14.50 1.34
N TRP A 53 4.94 -15.05 0.31
CA TRP A 53 4.95 -16.49 -0.05
C TRP A 53 5.25 -17.43 1.12
N SER A 54 5.98 -16.98 2.14
CA SER A 54 6.30 -17.74 3.35
C SER A 54 5.22 -17.74 4.43
N THR A 55 4.23 -16.84 4.39
CA THR A 55 3.19 -16.70 5.43
C THR A 55 1.96 -17.58 5.17
N LEU A 56 1.74 -18.03 3.92
CA LEU A 56 0.57 -18.80 3.47
C LEU A 56 0.84 -20.31 3.25
N GLY A 57 1.74 -20.91 4.03
CA GLY A 57 1.83 -22.38 4.16
C GLY A 57 2.81 -23.11 3.25
N HIS A 58 3.64 -22.41 2.46
CA HIS A 58 4.77 -23.01 1.74
C HIS A 58 6.07 -22.77 2.53
N THR A 59 6.86 -23.83 2.71
CA THR A 59 8.10 -23.94 3.52
C THR A 59 8.46 -22.71 4.37
N ARG A 60 8.13 -22.80 5.66
CA ARG A 60 8.28 -21.79 6.72
C ARG A 60 9.73 -21.52 7.14
N ASP A 61 10.69 -21.65 6.23
CA ASP A 61 12.09 -21.44 6.55
C ASP A 61 12.43 -19.95 6.48
N GLN A 62 12.43 -19.33 7.66
CA GLN A 62 12.73 -17.91 7.88
C GLN A 62 14.19 -17.56 7.52
N ASN A 63 15.00 -18.56 7.15
CA ASN A 63 16.37 -18.38 6.69
C ASN A 63 16.52 -18.34 5.16
N GLN A 64 15.42 -18.49 4.39
CA GLN A 64 15.46 -18.32 2.93
C GLN A 64 15.63 -16.87 2.47
N PHE A 65 15.35 -15.91 3.37
CA PHE A 65 15.74 -14.51 3.18
C PHE A 65 17.25 -14.42 3.27
N THR A 66 17.91 -14.30 2.13
CA THR A 66 19.36 -14.24 2.03
C THR A 66 19.77 -12.90 1.43
N SER A 67 21.08 -12.62 1.42
CA SER A 67 21.65 -11.43 0.77
C SER A 67 21.23 -11.27 -0.70
N THR A 68 20.79 -12.34 -1.38
CA THR A 68 20.21 -12.28 -2.74
C THR A 68 19.09 -11.25 -2.86
N TYR A 69 18.22 -11.12 -1.84
CA TYR A 69 17.15 -10.10 -1.84
C TYR A 69 17.73 -8.69 -1.90
N ILE A 70 18.79 -8.42 -1.13
CA ILE A 70 19.47 -7.13 -1.11
C ILE A 70 20.14 -6.86 -2.45
N THR A 71 20.82 -7.86 -3.04
CA THR A 71 21.48 -7.71 -4.35
C THR A 71 20.48 -7.40 -5.45
N GLN A 72 19.38 -8.15 -5.56
CA GLN A 72 18.34 -7.91 -6.56
C GLN A 72 17.59 -6.60 -6.31
N TRP A 73 17.44 -6.21 -5.05
CA TRP A 73 16.85 -4.93 -4.71
C TRP A 73 17.71 -3.76 -5.15
N LEU A 74 19.03 -3.85 -5.01
CA LEU A 74 19.96 -2.84 -5.53
C LEU A 74 19.86 -2.71 -7.05
N GLU A 75 19.68 -3.82 -7.78
CA GLU A 75 19.46 -3.77 -9.24
C GLU A 75 18.17 -3.02 -9.59
N ALA A 76 17.07 -3.28 -8.89
CA ALA A 76 15.80 -2.58 -9.10
C ALA A 76 15.91 -1.08 -8.77
N LEU A 77 16.55 -0.74 -7.64
CA LEU A 77 16.79 0.63 -7.23
C LEU A 77 17.65 1.39 -8.23
N GLU A 78 18.74 0.78 -8.71
CA GLU A 78 19.64 1.38 -9.71
C GLU A 78 18.89 1.66 -11.02
N ARG A 79 18.18 0.66 -11.54
CA ARG A 79 17.42 0.76 -12.78
C ARG A 79 16.35 1.86 -12.71
N ASP A 80 15.61 1.92 -11.61
CA ASP A 80 14.39 2.73 -11.51
C ASP A 80 14.62 4.13 -10.91
N TYR A 81 15.83 4.43 -10.40
CA TYR A 81 16.17 5.65 -9.67
C TYR A 81 15.71 6.95 -10.33
N SER A 82 15.85 7.01 -11.66
CA SER A 82 15.66 8.23 -12.46
C SER A 82 14.20 8.53 -12.79
N HIS A 83 13.25 7.65 -12.42
CA HIS A 83 11.84 7.87 -12.69
C HIS A 83 11.23 8.87 -11.68
N PRO A 84 10.83 10.09 -12.10
CA PRO A 84 10.14 11.03 -11.22
C PRO A 84 8.76 10.56 -10.76
N ALA A 85 8.11 9.63 -11.47
CA ALA A 85 6.85 9.02 -11.04
C ALA A 85 7.00 8.24 -9.74
N ILE A 86 8.18 7.66 -9.46
CA ILE A 86 8.43 6.95 -8.21
C ILE A 86 8.54 7.96 -7.08
N ILE A 87 7.67 7.83 -6.08
CA ILE A 87 7.63 8.74 -4.92
C ILE A 87 8.12 8.10 -3.62
N GLY A 88 8.44 6.81 -3.64
CA GLY A 88 8.91 6.06 -2.49
C GLY A 88 9.19 4.61 -2.83
N TRP A 89 9.83 3.91 -1.90
CA TRP A 89 10.28 2.54 -2.07
C TRP A 89 9.67 1.61 -1.01
N CYS A 90 9.28 0.39 -1.38
CA CYS A 90 8.81 -0.65 -0.47
C CYS A 90 9.61 -1.92 -0.71
N GLY A 91 10.30 -2.39 0.33
CA GLY A 91 11.18 -3.55 0.22
C GLY A 91 10.44 -4.89 0.24
N MET A 92 9.34 -5.00 0.99
CA MET A 92 8.64 -6.27 1.22
C MET A 92 7.15 -6.04 1.46
N ASN A 93 6.34 -7.09 1.42
CA ASN A 93 4.91 -6.96 1.65
C ASN A 93 4.30 -8.12 2.41
N GLU A 94 3.52 -7.76 3.44
CA GLU A 94 2.85 -8.72 4.32
C GLU A 94 3.80 -9.81 4.88
N THR A 95 5.12 -9.57 4.79
CA THR A 95 6.16 -10.50 5.18
C THR A 95 6.34 -10.41 6.68
N ALA A 96 5.71 -11.36 7.37
CA ALA A 96 5.57 -11.32 8.81
C ALA A 96 6.03 -12.63 9.46
N PHE A 97 6.87 -12.52 10.48
CA PHE A 97 7.31 -13.64 11.31
C PHE A 97 7.17 -13.33 12.79
N LYS A 98 6.95 -14.39 13.57
CA LYS A 98 6.93 -14.32 15.03
C LYS A 98 8.36 -14.10 15.54
N VAL A 99 8.54 -13.13 16.43
CA VAL A 99 9.78 -12.98 17.21
C VAL A 99 9.83 -14.11 18.24
N GLY A 100 10.93 -14.86 18.25
CA GLY A 100 11.20 -15.91 19.21
C GLY A 100 12.70 -16.04 19.47
N ASP A 101 13.10 -17.14 20.10
CA ASP A 101 14.49 -17.31 20.56
C ASP A 101 15.46 -17.75 19.44
N SER A 102 14.94 -18.04 18.25
CA SER A 102 15.74 -18.42 17.08
C SER A 102 16.31 -17.19 16.37
N ILE A 103 17.58 -17.26 15.98
CA ILE A 103 18.17 -16.33 15.01
C ILE A 103 17.56 -16.63 13.64
N ILE A 104 17.01 -15.61 12.99
CA ILE A 104 16.35 -15.72 11.69
C ILE A 104 16.86 -14.62 10.75
N ASN A 105 17.12 -14.97 9.49
CA ASN A 105 17.69 -14.02 8.53
C ASN A 105 16.70 -12.94 8.08
N HIS A 106 15.39 -13.13 8.32
CA HIS A 106 14.34 -12.24 7.88
C HIS A 106 14.55 -10.77 8.32
N ASP A 107 14.75 -10.53 9.62
CA ASP A 107 14.85 -9.17 10.15
C ASP A 107 16.14 -8.48 9.66
N ASP A 108 17.25 -9.21 9.57
CA ASP A 108 18.52 -8.71 9.02
C ASP A 108 18.42 -8.41 7.53
N THR A 109 17.74 -9.27 6.76
CA THR A 109 17.51 -9.05 5.33
C THR A 109 16.63 -7.82 5.10
N MET A 110 15.53 -7.69 5.86
CA MET A 110 14.63 -6.54 5.75
C MET A 110 15.33 -5.23 6.12
N ARG A 111 16.12 -5.24 7.21
CA ARG A 111 16.94 -4.08 7.58
C ARG A 111 17.99 -3.78 6.51
N GLY A 112 18.61 -4.81 5.93
CA GLY A 112 19.56 -4.68 4.82
C GLY A 112 18.94 -4.03 3.58
N MET A 113 17.74 -4.45 3.18
CA MET A 113 17.00 -3.86 2.06
C MET A 113 16.61 -2.40 2.33
N PHE A 114 16.15 -2.10 3.55
CA PHE A 114 15.89 -0.72 3.97
C PHE A 114 17.15 0.15 3.88
N LEU A 115 18.27 -0.31 4.46
CA LEU A 115 19.53 0.43 4.43
C LEU A 115 20.06 0.61 3.00
N ALA A 116 19.93 -0.40 2.15
CA ALA A 116 20.28 -0.32 0.72
C ALA A 116 19.46 0.77 0.01
N ALA A 117 18.14 0.81 0.21
CA ALA A 117 17.28 1.87 -0.34
C ALA A 117 17.68 3.26 0.18
N LYS A 118 17.91 3.42 1.49
CA LYS A 118 18.35 4.69 2.08
C LYS A 118 19.72 5.15 1.58
N ALA A 119 20.62 4.22 1.25
CA ALA A 119 21.95 4.52 0.74
C ALA A 119 21.92 4.91 -0.75
N MET A 120 21.11 4.21 -1.56
CA MET A 120 20.93 4.49 -2.98
C MET A 120 20.13 5.77 -3.22
N ASP A 121 19.04 5.97 -2.48
CA ASP A 121 18.14 7.10 -2.62
C ASP A 121 17.94 7.84 -1.30
N THR A 122 18.62 8.98 -1.20
CA THR A 122 18.56 9.87 -0.03
C THR A 122 17.38 10.85 -0.08
N SER A 123 16.61 10.85 -1.17
CA SER A 123 15.55 11.82 -1.43
C SER A 123 14.14 11.26 -1.17
N ARG A 124 13.91 9.97 -1.48
CA ARG A 124 12.60 9.33 -1.36
C ARG A 124 12.42 8.59 -0.01
N PRO A 125 11.21 8.55 0.54
CA PRO A 125 10.90 7.76 1.73
C PRO A 125 10.89 6.25 1.42
N VAL A 126 11.17 5.46 2.46
CA VAL A 126 11.16 3.99 2.38
C VAL A 126 10.17 3.43 3.39
N ILE A 127 9.32 2.52 2.93
CA ILE A 127 8.54 1.58 3.74
C ILE A 127 9.35 0.28 3.80
N ASP A 128 9.50 -0.30 4.98
CA ASP A 128 10.19 -1.56 5.17
C ASP A 128 9.38 -2.73 4.59
N THR A 129 8.35 -3.20 5.32
CA THR A 129 7.38 -4.17 4.80
C THR A 129 5.98 -3.60 4.93
N SER A 130 5.26 -3.53 3.83
CA SER A 130 3.91 -2.94 3.80
C SER A 130 2.89 -3.84 4.50
N GLY A 131 1.95 -3.24 5.20
CA GLY A 131 0.68 -3.86 5.61
C GLY A 131 0.69 -4.52 6.98
N TYR A 132 1.28 -5.71 7.09
CA TYR A 132 1.08 -6.59 8.28
C TYR A 132 2.13 -6.47 9.37
N SER A 133 3.31 -5.96 9.04
CA SER A 133 4.47 -6.01 9.92
C SER A 133 5.32 -4.77 9.65
N HIS A 134 5.88 -4.14 10.67
CA HIS A 134 6.97 -3.18 10.50
C HIS A 134 8.10 -3.64 11.40
N ARG A 135 9.26 -3.96 10.82
CA ARG A 135 10.40 -4.57 11.53
C ARG A 135 11.60 -3.65 11.65
N VAL A 136 11.60 -2.55 10.89
CA VAL A 136 12.69 -1.58 10.89
C VAL A 136 12.23 -0.32 11.63
N LEU A 137 12.85 -0.08 12.79
CA LEU A 137 12.51 1.05 13.67
C LEU A 137 12.68 2.42 12.96
N GLU A 138 13.60 2.48 12.01
CA GLU A 138 13.95 3.67 11.24
C GLU A 138 13.07 3.89 10.00
N THR A 139 12.07 3.04 9.71
CA THR A 139 11.19 3.18 8.54
C THR A 139 10.59 4.59 8.44
N ASP A 140 10.60 5.18 7.24
CA ASP A 140 10.19 6.58 7.04
C ASP A 140 8.67 6.73 7.08
N ILE A 141 7.96 5.71 6.59
CA ILE A 141 6.50 5.65 6.47
C ILE A 141 6.01 4.40 7.17
N TYR A 142 4.85 4.53 7.81
CA TYR A 142 4.14 3.46 8.47
C TYR A 142 2.81 3.24 7.75
N ASP A 143 2.34 2.01 7.60
CA ASP A 143 1.10 1.76 6.87
C ASP A 143 0.32 0.58 7.43
N SER A 144 -0.78 0.23 6.76
CA SER A 144 -1.56 -0.95 7.10
C SER A 144 -2.41 -1.42 5.92
N HIS A 145 -2.78 -2.70 5.97
CA HIS A 145 -3.80 -3.28 5.12
C HIS A 145 -5.04 -3.60 5.95
N THR A 146 -6.21 -3.19 5.49
CA THR A 146 -7.47 -3.53 6.14
C THR A 146 -8.60 -3.64 5.14
N TYR A 147 -9.37 -4.71 5.28
CA TYR A 147 -10.42 -5.09 4.35
C TYR A 147 -11.81 -5.09 5.03
N GLU A 148 -11.96 -4.35 6.13
CA GLU A 148 -13.28 -4.05 6.70
C GLU A 148 -14.07 -3.17 5.71
N GLN A 149 -15.31 -3.58 5.42
CA GLN A 149 -16.16 -2.97 4.38
C GLN A 149 -17.36 -2.22 4.94
N ASP A 150 -17.62 -2.31 6.24
CA ASP A 150 -18.56 -1.45 6.95
C ASP A 150 -17.87 -0.13 7.30
N PRO A 151 -18.28 1.02 6.72
CA PRO A 151 -17.62 2.30 6.97
C PRO A 151 -17.62 2.73 8.44
N THR A 152 -18.60 2.29 9.24
CA THR A 152 -18.66 2.61 10.67
C THR A 152 -17.59 1.84 11.44
N LYS A 153 -17.45 0.55 11.16
CA LYS A 153 -16.40 -0.29 11.78
C LYS A 153 -15.01 0.12 11.32
N PHE A 154 -14.86 0.37 10.02
CA PHE A 154 -13.62 0.85 9.41
C PHE A 154 -13.15 2.17 10.06
N ARG A 155 -14.07 3.11 10.29
CA ARG A 155 -13.76 4.34 11.04
C ARG A 155 -13.31 4.05 12.48
N ALA A 156 -13.99 3.13 13.16
CA ALA A 156 -13.64 2.76 14.53
C ALA A 156 -12.25 2.12 14.63
N GLU A 157 -11.91 1.30 13.64
CA GLU A 157 -10.62 0.63 13.51
C GLU A 157 -9.47 1.62 13.34
N LEU A 158 -9.65 2.65 12.51
CA LEU A 158 -8.63 3.66 12.21
C LEU A 158 -8.57 4.81 13.24
N ALA A 159 -9.59 4.98 14.08
CA ALA A 159 -9.72 6.10 15.01
C ALA A 159 -8.56 6.25 16.02
N GLY A 160 -7.77 5.19 16.23
CA GLY A 160 -6.59 5.23 17.10
C GLY A 160 -5.48 6.16 16.59
N LEU A 161 -5.41 6.43 15.28
CA LEU A 161 -4.35 7.23 14.66
C LEU A 161 -4.25 8.63 15.27
N ALA A 162 -5.38 9.28 15.53
CA ALA A 162 -5.46 10.60 16.18
C ALA A 162 -4.84 10.64 17.59
N LYS A 163 -4.64 9.49 18.22
CA LYS A 163 -4.02 9.32 19.55
C LYS A 163 -2.60 8.74 19.46
N GLY A 164 -2.01 8.71 18.26
CA GLY A 164 -0.70 8.11 18.01
C GLY A 164 -0.70 6.59 18.10
N LYS A 165 -1.84 5.94 17.87
CA LYS A 165 -2.02 4.49 17.92
C LYS A 165 -2.63 4.02 16.59
N PRO A 166 -1.85 4.01 15.48
CA PRO A 166 -2.38 3.60 14.18
C PRO A 166 -2.93 2.17 14.25
N TYR A 167 -3.83 1.86 13.33
CA TYR A 167 -4.23 0.49 13.12
C TYR A 167 -3.04 -0.33 12.63
N ILE A 168 -2.85 -1.50 13.24
CA ILE A 168 -1.83 -2.49 12.88
C ILE A 168 -2.45 -3.88 12.96
N VAL A 169 -2.04 -4.76 12.06
CA VAL A 169 -2.46 -6.16 12.11
C VAL A 169 -1.75 -6.87 13.25
N THR A 170 -2.53 -7.59 14.07
CA THR A 170 -2.04 -8.30 15.27
C THR A 170 -2.35 -9.80 15.27
N TYR A 171 -2.99 -10.30 14.21
CA TYR A 171 -3.26 -11.73 14.08
C TYR A 171 -1.95 -12.54 14.06
N GLY A 172 -1.98 -13.77 14.59
CA GLY A 172 -0.85 -14.70 14.50
C GLY A 172 0.38 -14.35 15.36
N ASN A 173 0.28 -13.40 16.29
CA ASN A 173 1.41 -12.86 17.08
C ASN A 173 2.49 -12.19 16.22
N ILE A 174 2.10 -11.58 15.10
CA ILE A 174 2.99 -10.74 14.29
C ILE A 174 3.45 -9.56 15.15
N SER A 175 4.77 -9.34 15.19
CA SER A 175 5.35 -8.27 15.99
C SER A 175 5.73 -7.08 15.12
N ASN A 176 5.32 -5.91 15.56
CA ASN A 176 5.57 -4.63 14.92
C ASN A 176 6.51 -3.79 15.79
N THR A 177 7.40 -3.02 15.17
CA THR A 177 8.14 -1.95 15.84
C THR A 177 7.16 -0.85 16.27
N PRO A 178 7.48 -0.07 17.32
CA PRO A 178 6.60 1.00 17.76
C PRO A 178 6.42 2.06 16.67
N TYR A 179 5.18 2.50 16.46
CA TYR A 179 4.91 3.73 15.71
C TYR A 179 5.46 4.94 16.47
N LEU A 180 6.29 5.75 15.79
CA LEU A 180 7.00 6.90 16.35
C LEU A 180 6.48 8.25 15.80
N GLY A 181 5.33 8.25 15.12
CA GLY A 181 4.75 9.44 14.49
C GLY A 181 5.17 9.66 13.04
N GLN A 182 5.57 8.59 12.33
CA GLN A 182 5.77 8.61 10.89
C GLN A 182 4.49 9.04 10.15
N PRO A 183 4.56 9.58 8.91
CA PRO A 183 3.39 9.64 8.05
C PRO A 183 2.74 8.26 7.94
N TYR A 184 1.41 8.22 8.06
CA TYR A 184 0.63 6.99 8.02
C TYR A 184 -0.42 6.99 6.91
N PHE A 185 -0.57 5.85 6.24
CA PHE A 185 -1.61 5.63 5.24
C PHE A 185 -2.12 4.18 5.21
N VAL A 186 -3.30 3.95 4.63
CA VAL A 186 -3.83 2.61 4.39
C VAL A 186 -3.46 2.18 2.97
N SER A 187 -2.41 1.37 2.85
CA SER A 187 -1.79 0.98 1.58
C SER A 187 -2.51 -0.17 0.87
N GLU A 188 -3.46 -0.83 1.53
CA GLU A 188 -4.49 -1.67 0.90
C GLU A 188 -5.81 -1.57 1.66
N PHE A 189 -6.88 -1.27 0.93
CA PHE A 189 -8.24 -1.34 1.46
C PHE A 189 -9.28 -1.63 0.37
N GLY A 190 -10.51 -1.88 0.82
CA GLY A 190 -11.62 -2.15 -0.07
C GLY A 190 -11.65 -3.62 -0.47
N GLY A 191 -11.14 -3.94 -1.65
CA GLY A 191 -11.19 -5.31 -2.17
C GLY A 191 -12.63 -5.79 -2.41
N ILE A 192 -13.56 -4.86 -2.66
CA ILE A 192 -15.00 -5.12 -2.73
C ILE A 192 -15.28 -5.92 -4.00
N TRP A 193 -15.56 -7.22 -3.85
CA TRP A 193 -15.88 -8.04 -5.00
C TRP A 193 -17.28 -7.72 -5.53
N TRP A 194 -17.34 -7.38 -6.81
CA TRP A 194 -18.56 -7.27 -7.59
C TRP A 194 -18.38 -7.91 -8.98
N ASN A 195 -19.01 -9.06 -9.19
CA ASN A 195 -19.25 -9.60 -10.53
C ASN A 195 -20.71 -10.08 -10.62
N PRO A 196 -21.62 -9.33 -11.26
CA PRO A 196 -23.03 -9.73 -11.36
C PRO A 196 -23.24 -10.91 -12.31
N ASP A 197 -22.29 -11.14 -13.23
CA ASP A 197 -22.38 -12.19 -14.25
C ASP A 197 -21.86 -13.55 -13.76
N ALA A 198 -21.15 -13.58 -12.62
CA ALA A 198 -20.64 -14.81 -12.02
C ALA A 198 -21.80 -15.74 -11.65
N LYS A 199 -21.83 -16.91 -12.28
CA LYS A 199 -22.83 -17.95 -11.97
C LYS A 199 -22.49 -18.63 -10.65
N GLU A 200 -23.48 -19.24 -10.04
CA GLU A 200 -23.27 -20.08 -8.86
C GLU A 200 -22.26 -21.19 -9.20
N GLY A 201 -21.19 -21.29 -8.41
CA GLY A 201 -20.10 -22.25 -8.62
C GLY A 201 -18.93 -21.75 -9.48
N GLU A 202 -19.01 -20.57 -10.10
CA GLU A 202 -17.86 -19.95 -10.77
C GLU A 202 -16.92 -19.28 -9.75
N ALA A 203 -15.61 -19.42 -9.99
CA ALA A 203 -14.60 -18.77 -9.15
C ALA A 203 -14.71 -17.25 -9.28
N SER A 204 -15.19 -16.63 -8.21
CA SER A 204 -15.38 -15.20 -8.06
C SER A 204 -15.07 -14.93 -6.60
N TRP A 205 -14.07 -14.10 -6.34
CA TRP A 205 -13.57 -13.85 -5.00
C TRP A 205 -13.19 -12.39 -4.82
N GLY A 206 -13.33 -11.91 -3.59
CA GLY A 206 -12.77 -10.67 -3.08
C GLY A 206 -13.00 -10.63 -1.59
N TYR A 207 -12.66 -9.51 -0.98
CA TYR A 207 -12.70 -9.38 0.46
C TYR A 207 -14.13 -9.11 0.94
N GLY A 208 -14.40 -9.40 2.22
CA GLY A 208 -15.69 -9.14 2.86
C GLY A 208 -16.86 -9.93 2.26
N ASN A 209 -18.08 -9.44 2.50
CA ASN A 209 -19.31 -10.03 1.97
C ASN A 209 -19.64 -9.46 0.58
N ARG A 210 -20.13 -10.27 -0.35
CA ARG A 210 -20.59 -9.78 -1.66
C ARG A 210 -21.69 -8.72 -1.49
N PRO A 211 -21.59 -7.54 -2.13
CA PRO A 211 -22.69 -6.57 -2.19
C PRO A 211 -23.92 -7.21 -2.83
N LYS A 212 -25.11 -6.89 -2.32
CA LYS A 212 -26.40 -7.39 -2.84
C LYS A 212 -26.87 -6.61 -4.06
N SER A 213 -26.29 -5.44 -4.30
CA SER A 213 -26.60 -4.57 -5.44
C SER A 213 -25.41 -3.70 -5.82
N ILE A 214 -25.44 -3.14 -7.02
CA ILE A 214 -24.47 -2.16 -7.50
C ILE A 214 -24.46 -0.90 -6.63
N GLU A 215 -25.61 -0.48 -6.11
CA GLU A 215 -25.71 0.66 -5.21
C GLU A 215 -25.05 0.39 -3.86
N GLU A 216 -25.15 -0.84 -3.35
CA GLU A 216 -24.44 -1.23 -2.13
C GLU A 216 -22.92 -1.20 -2.33
N PHE A 217 -22.42 -1.58 -3.51
CA PHE A 217 -21.01 -1.40 -3.84
C PHE A 217 -20.61 0.08 -3.75
N TYR A 218 -21.37 0.97 -4.39
CA TYR A 218 -21.04 2.40 -4.38
C TYR A 218 -21.10 2.99 -2.96
N GLN A 219 -22.12 2.65 -2.18
CA GLN A 219 -22.24 3.11 -0.79
C GLN A 219 -21.03 2.69 0.06
N ARG A 220 -20.56 1.45 -0.11
CA ARG A 220 -19.35 0.97 0.57
C ARG A 220 -18.11 1.70 0.07
N PHE A 221 -17.88 1.76 -1.23
CA PHE A 221 -16.72 2.45 -1.82
C PHE A 221 -16.64 3.91 -1.37
N GLU A 222 -17.75 4.64 -1.50
CA GLU A 222 -17.87 6.05 -1.09
C GLU A 222 -17.64 6.22 0.41
N GLY A 223 -18.24 5.36 1.24
CA GLY A 223 -18.10 5.39 2.68
C GLY A 223 -16.66 5.12 3.15
N LEU A 224 -16.00 4.11 2.59
CA LEU A 224 -14.61 3.77 2.92
C LEU A 224 -13.65 4.89 2.49
N CYS A 225 -13.76 5.38 1.25
CA CYS A 225 -12.96 6.52 0.80
C CYS A 225 -13.20 7.75 1.68
N ALA A 226 -14.45 7.99 2.09
CA ALA A 226 -14.77 9.12 2.94
C ALA A 226 -14.13 9.03 4.33
N VAL A 227 -14.08 7.84 4.94
CA VAL A 227 -13.39 7.65 6.23
C VAL A 227 -11.92 8.08 6.13
N LEU A 228 -11.22 7.66 5.07
CA LEU A 228 -9.80 7.99 4.86
C LEU A 228 -9.60 9.47 4.56
N LEU A 229 -10.43 10.03 3.67
CA LEU A 229 -10.37 11.45 3.30
C LEU A 229 -10.74 12.40 4.44
N ASP A 230 -11.54 11.96 5.42
CA ASP A 230 -11.94 12.77 6.57
C ASP A 230 -10.91 12.77 7.72
N ASP A 231 -9.90 11.90 7.69
CA ASP A 231 -8.88 11.84 8.74
C ASP A 231 -7.72 12.81 8.44
N PRO A 232 -7.49 13.85 9.27
CA PRO A 232 -6.42 14.81 9.05
C PRO A 232 -5.01 14.24 9.26
N ASN A 233 -4.87 12.99 9.74
CA ASN A 233 -3.59 12.31 9.95
C ASN A 233 -3.30 11.25 8.87
N MET A 234 -4.22 11.05 7.92
CA MET A 234 -4.10 10.08 6.82
C MET A 234 -3.55 10.78 5.59
N PHE A 235 -2.31 10.49 5.18
CA PHE A 235 -1.71 11.21 4.05
C PHE A 235 -2.06 10.64 2.67
N GLY A 236 -2.64 9.45 2.62
CA GLY A 236 -3.02 8.79 1.38
C GLY A 236 -3.78 7.49 1.61
N TYR A 237 -4.00 6.75 0.53
CA TYR A 237 -4.53 5.39 0.55
C TYR A 237 -4.28 4.70 -0.80
N CYS A 238 -4.39 3.37 -0.85
CA CYS A 238 -4.36 2.61 -2.10
C CYS A 238 -5.47 1.54 -2.12
N TYR A 239 -6.37 1.65 -3.10
CA TYR A 239 -7.53 0.78 -3.23
C TYR A 239 -7.16 -0.52 -3.97
N THR A 240 -7.54 -1.66 -3.39
CA THR A 240 -7.42 -2.97 -4.03
C THR A 240 -8.71 -3.25 -4.82
N GLN A 241 -8.72 -3.28 -6.15
CA GLN A 241 -7.62 -3.04 -7.10
C GLN A 241 -8.12 -2.44 -8.42
N LEU A 242 -7.22 -2.16 -9.37
CA LEU A 242 -7.57 -1.58 -10.68
C LEU A 242 -8.37 -2.57 -11.54
N THR A 243 -7.82 -3.77 -11.79
CA THR A 243 -8.40 -4.77 -12.69
C THR A 243 -8.73 -6.03 -11.96
N ASP A 244 -9.78 -6.75 -12.36
CA ASP A 244 -9.94 -8.15 -11.94
C ASP A 244 -8.69 -8.95 -12.33
N VAL A 245 -8.25 -9.86 -11.46
CA VAL A 245 -7.08 -10.73 -11.65
C VAL A 245 -7.50 -12.18 -11.37
N PHE A 246 -7.71 -12.95 -12.45
CA PHE A 246 -8.14 -14.35 -12.38
C PHE A 246 -9.38 -14.55 -11.49
N GLN A 247 -9.26 -15.29 -10.39
CA GLN A 247 -10.34 -15.53 -9.43
C GLN A 247 -10.72 -14.29 -8.62
N GLU A 248 -9.82 -13.33 -8.48
CA GLU A 248 -10.04 -12.11 -7.72
C GLU A 248 -10.76 -11.07 -8.59
N GLN A 249 -12.06 -10.86 -8.30
CA GLN A 249 -12.98 -10.07 -9.11
C GLN A 249 -13.47 -8.80 -8.40
N ASN A 250 -12.53 -8.16 -7.70
CA ASN A 250 -12.69 -6.90 -6.97
C ASN A 250 -12.06 -5.69 -7.68
N GLY A 251 -11.68 -5.83 -8.94
CA GLY A 251 -11.19 -4.72 -9.75
C GLY A 251 -12.27 -3.70 -10.06
N VAL A 252 -11.89 -2.42 -10.23
CA VAL A 252 -12.79 -1.37 -10.73
C VAL A 252 -13.10 -1.54 -12.23
N VAL A 253 -12.25 -2.23 -12.97
CA VAL A 253 -12.52 -2.70 -14.33
C VAL A 253 -12.30 -4.22 -14.42
N ARG A 254 -12.86 -4.84 -15.44
CA ARG A 254 -12.68 -6.28 -15.68
C ARG A 254 -11.25 -6.59 -16.14
N PHE A 255 -10.92 -7.87 -16.19
CA PHE A 255 -9.63 -8.37 -16.70
C PHE A 255 -9.30 -7.85 -18.11
N ASP A 256 -10.30 -7.72 -18.98
CA ASP A 256 -10.18 -7.18 -20.35
C ASP A 256 -10.25 -5.64 -20.43
N ARG A 257 -10.26 -4.95 -19.28
CA ARG A 257 -10.40 -3.50 -19.13
C ARG A 257 -11.77 -2.96 -19.57
N SER A 258 -12.80 -3.81 -19.71
CA SER A 258 -14.17 -3.32 -19.83
C SER A 258 -14.68 -2.76 -18.49
N LEU A 259 -15.54 -1.75 -18.57
CA LEU A 259 -16.01 -1.02 -17.40
C LEU A 259 -17.00 -1.87 -16.58
N LYS A 260 -16.85 -1.84 -15.26
CA LYS A 260 -17.79 -2.45 -14.30
C LYS A 260 -18.69 -1.42 -13.63
N PHE A 261 -18.21 -0.17 -13.53
CA PHE A 261 -18.80 0.89 -12.73
C PHE A 261 -18.87 2.22 -13.51
N ASP A 262 -19.64 3.17 -12.97
CA ASP A 262 -19.59 4.58 -13.34
C ASP A 262 -18.30 5.19 -12.79
N MET A 263 -17.31 5.31 -13.66
CA MET A 263 -16.00 5.87 -13.34
C MET A 263 -16.10 7.31 -12.82
N ALA A 264 -17.06 8.09 -13.28
CA ALA A 264 -17.25 9.46 -12.82
C ALA A 264 -17.76 9.50 -11.38
N ARG A 265 -18.60 8.54 -10.97
CA ARG A 265 -19.05 8.39 -9.58
C ARG A 265 -17.89 8.00 -8.65
N LEU A 266 -17.08 7.02 -9.05
CA LEU A 266 -15.88 6.64 -8.29
C LEU A 266 -14.92 7.81 -8.16
N ARG A 267 -14.68 8.54 -9.24
CA ARG A 267 -13.81 9.73 -9.23
C ARG A 267 -14.31 10.81 -8.30
N ARG A 268 -15.62 11.12 -8.28
CA ARG A 268 -16.20 12.12 -7.36
C ARG A 268 -16.01 11.73 -5.90
N ALA A 269 -16.10 10.45 -5.55
CA ALA A 269 -15.91 9.97 -4.19
C ALA A 269 -14.47 10.22 -3.67
N GLN A 270 -13.48 10.19 -4.57
CA GLN A 270 -12.06 10.28 -4.24
C GLN A 270 -11.47 11.68 -4.37
N THR A 271 -11.99 12.50 -5.29
CA THR A 271 -11.38 13.79 -5.70
C THR A 271 -11.88 15.01 -4.92
N ARG A 272 -12.68 14.81 -3.87
CA ARG A 272 -12.97 15.89 -2.92
C ARG A 272 -11.73 16.20 -2.08
N ARG A 273 -11.65 17.43 -1.58
CA ARG A 273 -10.58 17.86 -0.67
C ARG A 273 -10.50 16.96 0.56
N ALA A 274 -9.31 16.43 0.85
CA ALA A 274 -9.07 15.65 2.06
C ALA A 274 -8.88 16.57 3.29
N ALA A 275 -9.20 16.08 4.48
CA ALA A 275 -9.05 16.81 5.74
C ALA A 275 -7.58 17.21 6.01
N ILE A 276 -6.63 16.35 5.63
CA ILE A 276 -5.19 16.63 5.78
C ILE A 276 -4.75 17.86 4.99
N GLU A 277 -5.39 18.17 3.85
CA GLU A 277 -5.10 19.37 3.05
C GLU A 277 -5.57 20.69 3.72
N GLY A 278 -6.39 20.59 4.76
CA GLY A 278 -6.79 21.72 5.61
C GLY A 278 -6.05 21.77 6.96
N ALA A 279 -5.33 20.70 7.32
CA ALA A 279 -4.62 20.60 8.59
C ALA A 279 -3.28 21.33 8.52
N ALA A 280 -2.87 21.96 9.63
CA ALA A 280 -1.49 22.43 9.75
C ALA A 280 -0.56 21.20 9.76
N PRO A 281 0.57 21.21 9.03
CA PRO A 281 1.45 20.05 8.97
C PRO A 281 1.90 19.66 10.37
N ALA A 282 1.75 18.37 10.71
CA ALA A 282 2.24 17.84 11.97
C ALA A 282 3.76 18.09 12.06
N PRO A 283 4.28 18.55 13.21
CA PRO A 283 5.71 18.80 13.35
C PRO A 283 6.48 17.50 13.14
N SER A 284 7.49 17.53 12.26
CA SER A 284 8.24 16.31 11.91
C SER A 284 8.89 15.67 13.15
N PRO A 285 8.92 14.32 13.26
CA PRO A 285 9.58 13.62 14.36
C PRO A 285 11.07 14.01 14.49
N ARG A 286 11.71 14.35 13.37
CA ARG A 286 13.10 14.83 13.30
C ARG A 286 13.27 16.18 14.02
N MET A 287 12.31 17.10 13.87
CA MET A 287 12.31 18.39 14.59
C MET A 287 11.99 18.23 16.07
N ALA A 288 11.12 17.28 16.45
CA ALA A 288 10.82 16.99 17.85
C ALA A 288 12.04 16.43 18.62
N LYS A 289 12.85 15.58 17.99
CA LYS A 289 14.11 15.08 18.59
C LYS A 289 15.19 16.17 18.73
N ALA A 290 15.29 17.10 17.77
CA ALA A 290 16.22 18.24 17.86
C ALA A 290 15.84 19.21 18.99
N SER A 291 14.55 19.52 19.15
CA SER A 291 14.01 20.35 20.22
C SER A 291 14.27 19.79 21.62
N LYS A 292 14.14 18.47 21.81
CA LYS A 292 14.44 17.81 23.09
C LYS A 292 15.94 17.82 23.44
N ARG A 293 16.83 17.71 22.46
CA ARG A 293 18.30 17.82 22.70
C ARG A 293 18.73 19.22 23.12
N VAL A 294 18.14 20.28 22.55
CA VAL A 294 18.47 21.67 22.90
C VAL A 294 17.97 22.05 24.31
N LYS A 295 16.84 21.50 24.75
CA LYS A 295 16.33 21.71 26.13
C LYS A 295 17.08 20.93 27.21
N ALA A 296 17.81 19.86 26.85
CA ALA A 296 18.62 19.09 27.80
C ALA A 296 20.05 19.66 27.98
N LEU A 297 20.40 20.70 27.21
CA LEU A 297 21.72 21.37 27.23
C LEU A 297 21.65 22.80 27.78
N ARG A 298 20.53 23.18 28.42
CA ARG A 298 20.35 24.42 29.18
C ARG A 298 19.88 24.07 30.58
#